data_AF-A0AAJ0HBX8-F1
#
_entry.id   AF-A0AAJ0HBX8-F1
#
_cell.length_a   1.000
_cell.length_b   1.000
_cell.length_c   1.000
_cell.angle_alpha   90.00
_cell.angle_beta   90.00
_cell.angle_gamma   90.00
#
_symmetry.space_group_name_H-M   'P 1'
#
loop_
_entity.id
_entity.type
_entity.pdbx_description
1 polymer ?
#
loop_
_entity_poly.entity_id
_entity_poly.type
_entity_poly.pdbx_seq_one_letter_code
_entity_poly.pdbx_strand_id
1 'polypeptide(L)' 'FDPVAWEVVGDAVKDQTRQALRNISAVLEEAGSKLQNVVKVNIFLTIMGDFAAMNEAYDEFFT' A
#
# COMPACT_ATOMS: atom_id res chain seq x y z
N PHE A 1 1.09 7.43 -3.99
CA PHE A 1 2.00 8.03 -4.98
C PHE A 1 1.98 7.15 -6.21
N ASP A 2 1.46 7.63 -7.33
CA ASP A 2 1.52 6.96 -8.62
C ASP A 2 2.84 7.34 -9.31
N PRO A 3 3.71 6.37 -9.66
CA PRO A 3 5.00 6.65 -10.29
C PRO A 3 4.90 7.09 -11.76
N VAL A 4 3.74 6.91 -12.40
CA VAL A 4 3.48 7.32 -13.78
C VAL A 4 2.89 8.74 -13.81
N ALA A 5 1.89 9.00 -12.98
CA ALA A 5 1.23 10.31 -12.90
C ALA A 5 2.00 11.33 -12.04
N TRP A 6 3.00 10.88 -11.27
CA TRP A 6 3.81 11.72 -10.37
C TRP A 6 2.99 12.47 -9.30
N GLU A 7 1.88 11.87 -8.87
CA GLU A 7 0.94 12.47 -7.92
C GLU A 7 0.51 11.48 -6.83
N VAL A 8 -0.09 11.99 -5.76
CA VAL A 8 -0.75 11.14 -4.76
C VAL A 8 -2.13 10.75 -5.30
N VAL A 9 -2.42 9.45 -5.32
CA VAL A 9 -3.67 8.93 -5.87
C VAL A 9 -4.80 9.19 -4.89
N GLY A 10 -5.75 10.04 -5.30
CA GLY A 10 -6.99 10.31 -4.58
C GLY A 10 -6.80 10.95 -3.20
N ASP A 11 -7.92 11.41 -2.63
CA ASP A 11 -7.94 11.99 -1.28
C ASP A 11 -8.25 10.95 -0.19
N ALA A 12 -8.71 9.76 -0.58
CA ALA A 12 -9.08 8.70 0.34
C ALA A 12 -7.87 7.83 0.73
N VAL A 13 -7.70 7.57 2.03
CA VAL A 13 -6.63 6.71 2.55
C VAL A 13 -6.61 5.31 1.91
N LYS A 14 -7.78 4.78 1.52
CA LYS A 14 -7.91 3.48 0.86
C LYS A 14 -7.16 3.45 -0.47
N ASP A 15 -7.40 4.44 -1.31
CA ASP A 15 -6.80 4.50 -2.65
C ASP A 15 -5.28 4.74 -2.57
N GLN A 16 -4.87 5.60 -1.64
CA GLN A 16 -3.46 5.82 -1.34
C GLN A 16 -2.77 4.54 -0.83
N THR A 17 -3.43 3.78 0.05
CA THR A 17 -2.92 2.50 0.58
C THR A 17 -2.79 1.46 -0.51
N ARG A 18 -3.83 1.28 -1.35
CA ARG A 18 -3.77 0.35 -2.49
C ARG A 18 -2.63 0.70 -3.43
N GLN A 19 -2.46 1.98 -3.75
CA GLN A 19 -1.36 2.41 -4.62
C GLN A 19 0.00 2.13 -3.99
N ALA A 20 0.17 2.42 -2.69
CA ALA A 20 1.43 2.15 -2.00
C ALA A 20 1.78 0.65 -2.01
N LEU A 21 0.80 -0.22 -1.75
CA LEU A 21 1.00 -1.68 -1.75
C LEU A 21 1.28 -2.23 -3.16
N ARG A 22 0.64 -1.69 -4.20
CA ARG A 22 0.94 -2.04 -5.60
C ARG A 22 2.38 -1.67 -5.98
N ASN A 23 2.82 -0.49 -5.59
CA ASN A 23 4.21 -0.07 -5.84
C ASN A 23 5.20 -0.99 -5.12
N ILE A 24 4.91 -1.37 -3.87
CA ILE A 24 5.75 -2.31 -3.11
C ILE A 24 5.77 -3.69 -3.80
N SER A 25 4.62 -4.20 -4.28
CA SER A 25 4.56 -5.46 -5.04
C SER A 25 5.46 -5.40 -6.27
N ALA A 26 5.36 -4.34 -7.07
CA ALA A 26 6.15 -4.18 -8.28
C ALA A 26 7.67 -4.19 -7.99
N VAL A 27 8.11 -3.49 -6.94
CA VAL A 27 9.52 -3.48 -6.51
C VAL A 27 9.97 -4.85 -6.01
N LEU A 28 9.12 -5.55 -5.24
CA LEU A 28 9.43 -6.89 -4.76
C LEU A 28 9.53 -7.89 -5.91
N GLU A 29 8.64 -7.82 -6.89
CA GLU A 29 8.64 -8.67 -8.09
C GLU A 29 9.89 -8.43 -8.94
N GLU A 30 10.30 -7.17 -9.13
CA GLU A 30 11.56 -6.83 -9.82
C GLU A 30 12.78 -7.40 -9.08
N ALA A 31 12.74 -7.40 -7.75
CA ALA A 31 13.77 -8.00 -6.91
C ALA A 31 13.71 -9.55 -6.82
N GLY A 32 12.77 -10.21 -7.51
CA GLY A 32 12.60 -11.67 -7.49
C GLY A 32 11.88 -12.21 -6.24
N SER A 33 11.18 -11.35 -5.51
CA SER A 33 10.33 -11.68 -4.35
C SER A 33 8.85 -11.42 -4.68
N LYS A 34 7.99 -11.42 -3.66
CA LYS A 34 6.55 -11.14 -3.77
C LYS A 34 5.99 -10.70 -2.42
N LEU A 35 4.83 -10.04 -2.41
CA LEU A 35 4.17 -9.60 -1.18
C LEU A 35 3.96 -10.72 -0.14
N GLN A 36 3.72 -11.95 -0.59
CA GLN A 36 3.57 -13.13 0.27
C GLN A 36 4.83 -13.49 1.07
N ASN A 37 6.00 -13.02 0.66
CA ASN A 37 7.27 -13.26 1.36
C ASN A 37 7.57 -12.17 2.41
N VAL A 38 6.70 -11.15 2.54
CA VAL A 38 6.91 -10.05 3.48
C VAL A 38 6.66 -10.52 4.91
N VAL A 39 7.67 -10.39 5.76
CA VAL A 39 7.61 -10.82 7.18
C VAL A 39 7.12 -9.70 8.10
N LYS A 40 7.36 -8.43 7.73
CA LYS A 40 7.01 -7.27 8.54
C LYS A 40 6.73 -6.06 7.66
N VAL A 41 5.63 -5.37 7.96
CA VAL A 41 5.29 -4.06 7.39
C VAL A 41 5.17 -3.05 8.53
N ASN A 42 5.66 -1.83 8.34
CA ASN A 42 5.36 -0.70 9.22
C ASN A 42 4.58 0.32 8.40
N ILE A 43 3.39 0.71 8.88
CA ILE A 43 2.52 1.67 8.21
C ILE A 43 2.47 2.93 9.07
N PHE A 44 2.68 4.08 8.43
CA PHE A 44 2.59 5.38 9.07
C PHE A 44 1.33 6.08 8.55
N LEU A 45 0.42 6.39 9.47
CA LEU A 45 -0.80 7.13 9.17
C LEU A 45 -0.68 8.56 9.69
N THR A 46 -1.14 9.52 8.90
CA THR A 46 -1.24 10.93 9.30
C THR A 46 -2.37 11.16 10.29
N ILE A 47 -3.48 10.42 10.14
CA ILE A 47 -4.69 10.52 10.96
C ILE A 47 -5.04 9.11 11.45
N MET A 48 -5.12 8.91 12.77
CA MET A 48 -5.44 7.58 13.32
C MET A 48 -6.88 7.13 13.07
N GLY A 49 -7.81 8.07 12.81
CA GLY A 49 -9.18 7.75 12.40
C GLY A 49 -9.28 6.97 11.09
N ASP A 50 -8.23 7.03 10.26
CA ASP A 50 -8.16 6.34 8.97
C ASP A 50 -7.72 4.87 9.08
N PHE A 51 -7.39 4.40 10.29
CA PHE A 51 -6.85 3.05 10.51
C PHE A 51 -7.76 1.95 9.97
N ALA A 52 -9.07 2.02 10.25
CA ALA A 52 -10.02 1.00 9.77
C ALA A 52 -10.12 0.98 8.24
N ALA A 53 -10.19 2.17 7.63
CA ALA A 53 -10.26 2.29 6.18
C ALA A 53 -8.97 1.81 5.52
N MET A 54 -7.80 2.13 6.06
CA MET A 54 -6.52 1.62 5.59
C MET A 54 -6.45 0.09 5.73
N ASN A 55 -6.90 -0.47 6.87
CA ASN A 55 -6.82 -1.90 7.11
C ASN A 55 -7.67 -2.71 6.12
N GLU A 56 -8.86 -2.23 5.74
CA GLU A 56 -9.64 -2.87 4.68
C GLU A 56 -8.87 -2.96 3.36
N ALA A 57 -8.20 -1.88 2.95
CA ALA A 57 -7.38 -1.89 1.74
C ALA A 57 -6.12 -2.75 1.89
N TYR A 58 -5.58 -2.90 3.11
CA TYR A 58 -4.44 -3.76 3.40
C TYR A 58 -4.80 -5.25 3.31
N ASP A 59 -5.96 -5.63 3.86
CA ASP A 59 -6.44 -7.03 3.87
C ASP A 59 -6.62 -7.58 2.44
N GLU A 60 -6.95 -6.73 1.47
CA GLU A 60 -7.03 -7.12 0.04
C GLU A 60 -5.71 -7.69 -0.53
N PHE A 61 -4.55 -7.38 0.07
CA PHE A 61 -3.23 -7.77 -0.45
C PHE A 61 -2.54 -8.88 0.36
N PHE A 62 -2.88 -9.02 1.64
CA PHE A 62 -2.20 -9.92 2.59
C PHE A 62 -3.08 -11.08 3.07
N THR A 63 -4.26 -11.26 2.50
CA THR A 63 -5.11 -12.45 2.71
C THR A 63 -4.61 -13.66 1.91
#